data_AF-A0A3Q8U271-F1
#
_entry.id   AF-A0A3Q8U271-F1
#
_cell.length_a   1.000
_cell.length_b   1.000
_cell.length_c   1.000
_cell.angle_alpha   90.00
_cell.angle_beta   90.00
_cell.angle_gamma   90.00
#
_symmetry.space_group_name_H-M   'P 1'
#
loop_
_entity.id
_entity.type
_entity.pdbx_description
1 polymer ?
#
loop_
_entity_poly.entity_id
_entity_poly.type
_entity_poly.pdbx_seq_one_letter_code
_entity_poly.pdbx_strand_id
1 'polypeptide(L)'
;MRKLAVVMAVLALAGCNNEVEGVHNQVAEHLKNPKTAKFANVRFDTQGSICGQVRGKDDAGQYEAYRSYVAIKRDGQYQIIIDETGNDLRIREVCGGAELQRRAEALADQPAPEGWDVEVIQGPNMGALTDMTARLIEKGIPSWVEYREGKPVVLIGPYPSKAEADARKAEVMAKLGTDSVVIQHGVER
;
A
#
# COMPACT_ATOMS: atom_id res chain seq x y z
N MET A 1 35.73 -35.21 -34.90
CA MET A 1 34.48 -35.38 -34.11
C MET A 1 34.08 -34.02 -33.55
N ARG A 2 33.10 -33.35 -34.17
CA ARG A 2 32.57 -32.05 -33.69
C ARG A 2 31.63 -32.33 -32.51
N LYS A 3 32.00 -31.87 -31.31
CA LYS A 3 31.16 -31.94 -30.11
C LYS A 3 30.05 -30.89 -30.24
N LEU A 4 28.81 -31.35 -30.45
CA LEU A 4 27.61 -30.53 -30.37
C LEU A 4 27.27 -30.33 -28.89
N ALA A 5 27.38 -29.11 -28.40
CA ALA A 5 26.85 -28.72 -27.10
C ALA A 5 25.34 -28.52 -27.23
N VAL A 6 24.56 -29.42 -26.64
CA VAL A 6 23.10 -29.27 -26.52
C VAL A 6 22.84 -28.31 -25.36
N VAL A 7 22.39 -27.10 -25.68
CA VAL A 7 21.86 -26.15 -24.70
C VAL A 7 20.40 -26.56 -24.44
N MET A 8 20.13 -27.17 -23.29
CA MET A 8 18.76 -27.34 -22.82
C MET A 8 18.26 -25.99 -22.32
N ALA A 9 17.38 -25.37 -23.11
CA ALA A 9 16.57 -24.25 -22.66
C ALA A 9 15.47 -24.80 -21.74
N VAL A 10 15.57 -24.52 -20.44
CA VAL A 10 14.48 -24.77 -19.49
C VAL A 10 13.47 -23.63 -19.67
N LEU A 11 12.32 -23.97 -20.24
CA LEU A 11 11.15 -23.09 -20.27
C LEU A 11 10.65 -22.92 -18.82
N ALA A 12 10.89 -21.74 -18.25
CA ALA A 12 10.28 -21.36 -16.99
C ALA A 12 8.77 -21.24 -17.19
N LEU A 13 8.02 -22.16 -16.56
CA LEU A 13 6.57 -22.07 -16.46
C LEU A 13 6.25 -20.83 -15.60
N ALA A 14 5.83 -19.75 -16.26
CA ALA A 14 5.35 -18.54 -15.62
C ALA A 14 3.98 -18.79 -14.99
N GLY A 15 3.98 -19.39 -13.80
CA GLY A 15 2.83 -19.34 -12.89
C GLY A 15 2.89 -18.04 -12.10
N CYS A 16 1.77 -17.33 -11.96
CA CYS A 16 1.68 -16.07 -11.20
C CYS A 16 2.21 -16.20 -9.75
N ASN A 17 2.11 -17.39 -9.14
CA ASN A 17 2.64 -17.65 -7.81
C ASN A 17 4.17 -17.51 -7.75
N ASN A 18 4.90 -17.90 -8.80
CA ASN A 18 6.36 -17.78 -8.85
C ASN A 18 6.79 -16.30 -8.97
N GLU A 19 6.01 -15.46 -9.65
CA GLU A 19 6.33 -14.04 -9.76
C GLU A 19 6.20 -13.32 -8.40
N VAL A 20 5.11 -13.57 -7.68
CA VAL A 20 4.88 -12.98 -6.34
C VAL A 20 5.97 -13.39 -5.36
N GLU A 21 6.32 -14.67 -5.32
CA GLU A 21 7.39 -15.18 -4.44
C GLU A 21 8.74 -14.54 -4.79
N GLY A 22 9.07 -14.44 -6.09
CA GLY A 22 10.28 -13.77 -6.55
C GLY A 22 10.34 -12.29 -6.15
N VAL A 23 9.21 -11.58 -6.19
CA VAL A 23 9.11 -10.19 -5.72
C VAL A 23 9.21 -10.10 -4.20
N HIS A 24 8.54 -10.99 -3.45
CA HIS A 24 8.64 -11.03 -1.99
C HIS A 24 10.09 -11.20 -1.54
N ASN A 25 10.86 -12.08 -2.18
CA ASN A 25 12.28 -12.25 -1.88
C ASN A 25 13.06 -10.94 -2.10
N GLN A 26 12.87 -10.27 -3.24
CA GLN A 26 13.54 -8.99 -3.53
C GLN A 26 13.13 -7.87 -2.56
N VAL A 27 11.84 -7.77 -2.20
CA VAL A 27 11.35 -6.77 -1.25
C VAL A 27 11.89 -7.06 0.16
N ALA A 28 11.96 -8.33 0.56
CA ALA A 28 12.46 -8.72 1.88
C ALA A 28 13.92 -8.30 2.12
N GLU A 29 14.76 -8.28 1.08
CA GLU A 29 16.16 -7.83 1.17
C GLU A 29 16.31 -6.36 1.59
N HIS A 30 15.25 -5.56 1.53
CA HIS A 30 15.24 -4.18 2.00
C HIS A 30 14.85 -4.04 3.49
N LEU A 31 14.52 -5.15 4.15
CA LEU A 31 14.23 -5.18 5.58
C LEU A 31 15.51 -5.40 6.37
N LYS A 32 15.53 -4.91 7.61
CA LYS A 32 16.63 -5.16 8.53
C LYS A 32 16.87 -6.66 8.78
N ASN A 33 15.78 -7.43 8.85
CA ASN A 33 15.82 -8.88 8.95
C ASN A 33 14.93 -9.53 7.87
N PRO A 34 15.46 -9.81 6.67
CA PRO A 34 14.70 -10.32 5.52
C PRO A 34 13.87 -11.57 5.83
N LYS A 35 14.38 -12.49 6.66
CA LYS A 35 13.72 -13.77 7.00
C LYS A 35 12.45 -13.60 7.83
N THR A 36 12.20 -12.41 8.34
CA THR A 36 11.03 -12.12 9.19
C THR A 36 9.93 -11.39 8.43
N ALA A 37 10.13 -11.17 7.13
CA ALA A 37 9.20 -10.47 6.26
C ALA A 37 7.78 -11.03 6.37
N LYS A 38 6.82 -10.12 6.57
CA LYS A 38 5.40 -10.40 6.47
C LYS A 38 4.79 -9.48 5.45
N PHE A 39 4.08 -10.07 4.49
CA PHE A 39 3.40 -9.36 3.43
C PHE A 39 1.90 -9.29 3.71
N ALA A 40 1.27 -8.19 3.31
CA ALA A 40 -0.16 -7.96 3.43
C ALA A 40 -0.68 -7.25 2.18
N ASN A 41 -1.99 -7.45 1.92
CA ASN A 41 -2.74 -6.82 0.82
C ASN A 41 -2.03 -6.88 -0.55
N VAL A 42 -1.37 -8.00 -0.82
CA VAL A 42 -0.61 -8.22 -2.06
C VAL A 42 -1.58 -8.42 -3.22
N ARG A 43 -1.41 -7.63 -4.27
CA ARG A 43 -2.30 -7.61 -5.43
C ARG A 43 -1.56 -7.12 -6.67
N PHE A 44 -2.04 -7.55 -7.84
CA PHE A 44 -1.58 -7.01 -9.11
C PHE A 44 -2.35 -5.74 -9.45
N ASP A 45 -1.70 -4.77 -10.06
CA ASP A 45 -2.38 -3.68 -10.78
C ASP A 45 -2.92 -4.18 -12.14
N THR A 46 -3.37 -3.26 -12.99
CA THR A 46 -3.87 -3.59 -14.34
C THR A 46 -2.76 -3.82 -15.38
N GLN A 47 -1.51 -3.48 -15.06
CA GLN A 47 -0.33 -3.60 -15.93
C GLN A 47 0.61 -4.74 -15.53
N GLY A 48 0.27 -5.49 -14.48
CA GLY A 48 1.07 -6.59 -13.94
C GLY A 48 2.13 -6.17 -12.92
N SER A 49 2.15 -4.91 -12.47
CA SER A 49 2.91 -4.50 -11.29
C SER A 49 2.28 -5.09 -10.02
N ILE A 50 3.09 -5.33 -8.99
CA ILE A 50 2.62 -5.88 -7.71
C ILE A 50 2.64 -4.80 -6.65
N CYS A 51 1.51 -4.58 -6.00
CA CYS A 51 1.33 -3.66 -4.89
C CYS A 51 1.11 -4.46 -3.60
N GLY A 52 1.61 -3.95 -2.49
CA GLY A 52 1.31 -4.53 -1.18
C GLY A 52 2.00 -3.79 -0.05
N GLN A 53 1.94 -4.37 1.14
CA GLN A 53 2.65 -3.88 2.31
C GLN A 53 3.56 -4.96 2.87
N VAL A 54 4.69 -4.53 3.41
CA VAL A 54 5.70 -5.38 4.02
C VAL A 54 6.08 -4.86 5.39
N ARG A 55 6.35 -5.77 6.32
CA ARG A 55 7.03 -5.46 7.58
C ARG A 55 8.03 -6.54 7.95
N GLY A 56 9.08 -6.16 8.69
CA GLY A 56 10.07 -7.06 9.25
C GLY A 56 10.21 -6.86 10.75
N LYS A 57 11.06 -7.67 11.37
CA LYS A 57 11.54 -7.43 12.72
C LYS A 57 12.80 -6.57 12.70
N ASP A 58 12.92 -5.69 13.68
CA ASP A 58 14.14 -4.94 13.98
C ASP A 58 15.19 -5.82 14.73
N ASP A 59 16.30 -5.21 15.14
CA ASP A 59 17.36 -5.89 15.89
C ASP A 59 16.91 -6.34 17.29
N ALA A 60 15.88 -5.70 17.85
CA ALA A 60 15.27 -6.08 19.12
C ALA A 60 14.25 -7.23 18.96
N GLY A 61 14.03 -7.72 17.73
CA GLY A 61 13.10 -8.79 17.42
C GLY A 61 11.63 -8.35 17.42
N GLN A 62 11.36 -7.04 17.45
CA GLN A 62 10.03 -6.45 17.42
C GLN A 62 9.60 -6.19 15.98
N TYR A 63 8.32 -6.42 15.67
CA TYR A 63 7.80 -6.07 14.35
C TYR A 63 7.68 -4.56 14.22
N GLU A 64 8.30 -4.02 13.18
CA GLU A 64 8.08 -2.65 12.74
C GLU A 64 6.68 -2.51 12.12
N ALA A 65 6.21 -1.27 11.95
CA ALA A 65 4.98 -1.01 11.21
C ALA A 65 5.11 -1.50 9.76
N TYR A 66 3.95 -1.78 9.14
CA TYR A 66 3.92 -2.02 7.71
C TYR A 66 4.39 -0.78 6.94
N ARG A 67 5.08 -1.02 5.83
CA ARG A 67 5.42 -0.03 4.81
C ARG A 67 4.88 -0.50 3.47
N SER A 68 4.43 0.44 2.66
CA SER A 68 3.92 0.14 1.33
C SER A 68 5.06 -0.13 0.37
N TYR A 69 4.86 -1.04 -0.57
CA TYR A 69 5.81 -1.29 -1.65
C TYR A 69 5.08 -1.46 -2.98
N VAL A 70 5.81 -1.20 -4.05
CA VAL A 70 5.42 -1.58 -5.40
C VAL A 70 6.58 -2.26 -6.10
N ALA A 71 6.28 -3.30 -6.86
CA ALA A 71 7.17 -3.92 -7.82
C ALA A 71 6.65 -3.61 -9.23
N ILE A 72 7.27 -2.64 -9.89
CA ILE A 72 6.84 -2.16 -11.21
C ILE A 72 7.42 -3.08 -12.29
N LYS A 73 6.55 -3.67 -13.12
CA LYS A 73 6.99 -4.58 -14.19
C LYS A 73 7.58 -3.78 -15.36
N ARG A 74 8.82 -4.07 -15.73
CA ARG A 74 9.56 -3.46 -16.86
C ARG A 74 10.32 -4.56 -17.59
N ASP A 75 10.00 -4.80 -18.87
CA ASP A 75 10.69 -5.79 -19.73
C ASP A 75 10.87 -7.18 -19.09
N GLY A 76 9.85 -7.63 -18.34
CA GLY A 76 9.88 -8.92 -17.63
C GLY A 76 10.68 -8.94 -16.33
N GLN A 77 11.23 -7.81 -15.91
CA GLN A 77 11.87 -7.59 -14.61
C GLN A 77 11.01 -6.70 -13.72
N TYR A 78 11.31 -6.69 -12.41
CA TYR A 78 10.61 -5.86 -11.44
C TYR A 78 11.54 -4.81 -10.84
N GLN A 79 11.13 -3.55 -10.88
CA GLN A 79 11.75 -2.48 -10.12
C GLN A 79 11.02 -2.34 -8.79
N ILE A 80 11.73 -2.50 -7.68
CA ILE A 80 11.16 -2.41 -6.33
C ILE A 80 11.26 -0.98 -5.79
N ILE A 81 10.17 -0.46 -5.24
CA ILE A 81 10.12 0.78 -4.48
C ILE A 81 9.41 0.50 -3.15
N ILE A 82 9.99 0.96 -2.04
CA ILE A 82 9.40 0.88 -0.70
C ILE A 82 9.18 2.29 -0.17
N ASP A 83 8.02 2.50 0.45
CA ASP A 83 7.65 3.78 1.04
C ASP A 83 8.38 3.99 2.36
N GLU A 84 9.36 4.90 2.35
CA GLU A 84 10.05 5.35 3.55
C GLU A 84 9.39 6.60 4.19
N THR A 85 8.40 7.19 3.51
CA THR A 85 7.80 8.49 3.88
C THR A 85 6.35 8.38 4.33
N GLY A 86 5.68 7.28 3.98
CA GLY A 86 4.24 7.07 4.15
C GLY A 86 3.37 7.77 3.09
N ASN A 87 3.98 8.45 2.12
CA ASN A 87 3.32 9.27 1.09
C ASN A 87 4.01 9.18 -0.29
N ASP A 88 4.79 8.12 -0.59
CA ASP A 88 5.57 8.08 -1.85
C ASP A 88 4.65 8.08 -3.09
N LEU A 89 4.61 9.20 -3.80
CA LEU A 89 3.74 9.39 -4.97
C LEU A 89 4.00 8.35 -6.07
N ARG A 90 5.23 7.85 -6.23
CA ARG A 90 5.53 6.84 -7.25
C ARG A 90 4.79 5.53 -6.99
N ILE A 91 4.62 5.18 -5.72
CA ILE A 91 3.81 4.03 -5.30
C ILE A 91 2.34 4.35 -5.55
N ARG A 92 1.88 5.56 -5.22
CA ARG A 92 0.48 5.98 -5.39
C ARG A 92 0.03 5.99 -6.85
N GLU A 93 0.91 6.35 -7.78
CA GLU A 93 0.58 6.37 -9.22
C GLU A 93 0.27 4.97 -9.76
N VAL A 94 0.92 3.94 -9.20
CA VAL A 94 0.72 2.55 -9.62
C VAL A 94 -0.35 1.85 -8.78
N CYS A 95 -0.29 2.03 -7.47
CA CYS A 95 -1.09 1.30 -6.49
C CYS A 95 -2.39 1.99 -6.09
N GLY A 96 -2.62 3.22 -6.57
CA GLY A 96 -3.82 4.02 -6.28
C GLY A 96 -3.58 5.13 -5.27
N GLY A 97 -4.46 6.13 -5.32
CA GLY A 97 -4.47 7.26 -4.37
C GLY A 97 -3.59 8.45 -4.76
N ALA A 98 -2.97 8.49 -5.94
CA ALA A 98 -2.09 9.60 -6.32
C ALA A 98 -2.80 10.95 -6.38
N GLU A 99 -3.96 11.02 -7.04
CA GLU A 99 -4.76 12.25 -7.12
C GLU A 99 -5.18 12.74 -5.73
N LEU A 100 -5.66 11.80 -4.91
CA LEU A 100 -6.07 12.06 -3.54
C LEU A 100 -4.90 12.59 -2.70
N GLN A 101 -3.71 12.00 -2.82
CA GLN A 101 -2.50 12.44 -2.14
C GLN A 101 -2.08 13.85 -2.60
N ARG A 102 -2.03 14.10 -3.91
CA ARG A 102 -1.66 15.41 -4.46
C ARG A 102 -2.63 16.51 -4.00
N ARG A 103 -3.92 16.19 -3.95
CA ARG A 103 -4.94 17.10 -3.42
C ARG A 103 -4.75 17.35 -1.92
N ALA A 104 -4.52 16.31 -1.13
CA ALA A 104 -4.26 16.42 0.29
C ALA A 104 -3.06 17.35 0.56
N GLU A 105 -1.98 17.19 -0.20
CA GLU A 105 -0.79 18.05 -0.14
C GLU A 105 -1.08 19.49 -0.52
N ALA A 106 -1.86 19.73 -1.60
CA ALA A 106 -2.24 21.07 -2.03
C ALA A 106 -3.10 21.84 -1.01
N LEU A 107 -3.82 21.11 -0.15
CA LEU A 107 -4.68 21.67 0.90
C LEU A 107 -4.04 21.63 2.30
N ALA A 108 -2.84 21.08 2.46
CA ALA A 108 -2.27 20.76 3.77
C ALA A 108 -2.09 21.98 4.69
N ASP A 109 -1.79 23.15 4.12
CA ASP A 109 -1.57 24.40 4.86
C ASP A 109 -2.81 25.30 4.94
N GLN A 110 -3.92 24.88 4.33
CA GLN A 110 -5.17 25.65 4.38
C GLN A 110 -5.91 25.42 5.70
N PRO A 111 -6.70 26.39 6.19
CA PRO A 111 -7.54 26.17 7.36
C PRO A 111 -8.52 25.00 7.14
N ALA A 112 -8.63 24.11 8.13
CA ALA A 112 -9.55 22.98 8.14
C ALA A 112 -10.56 23.13 9.30
N PRO A 113 -11.53 24.06 9.21
CA PRO A 113 -12.43 24.38 10.32
C PRO A 113 -13.34 23.21 10.72
N GLU A 114 -13.59 22.28 9.79
CA GLU A 114 -14.40 21.09 10.03
C GLU A 114 -13.56 19.88 10.49
N GLY A 115 -12.24 20.04 10.63
CA GLY A 115 -11.32 18.99 11.07
C GLY A 115 -10.70 18.20 9.91
N TRP A 116 -10.21 17.00 10.24
CA TRP A 116 -9.40 16.16 9.36
C TRP A 116 -9.89 14.71 9.35
N ASP A 117 -9.97 14.11 8.17
CA ASP A 117 -10.23 12.68 8.03
C ASP A 117 -8.97 11.93 7.64
N VAL A 118 -8.95 10.64 7.94
CA VAL A 118 -8.08 9.65 7.31
C VAL A 118 -8.92 8.90 6.29
N GLU A 119 -8.62 9.08 5.01
CA GLU A 119 -9.29 8.38 3.92
C GLU A 119 -8.49 7.16 3.49
N VAL A 120 -9.12 5.99 3.48
CA VAL A 120 -8.51 4.75 2.99
C VAL A 120 -8.30 4.87 1.48
N ILE A 121 -7.07 4.63 1.04
CA ILE A 121 -6.74 4.66 -0.38
C ILE A 121 -7.45 3.51 -1.06
N GLN A 122 -7.99 3.80 -2.25
CA GLN A 122 -8.54 2.80 -3.15
C GLN A 122 -7.66 2.70 -4.38
N GLY A 123 -7.64 1.51 -4.99
CA GLY A 123 -6.74 1.19 -6.08
C GLY A 123 -7.17 -0.09 -6.79
N PRO A 124 -6.49 -0.44 -7.90
CA PRO A 124 -6.82 -1.61 -8.68
C PRO A 124 -6.71 -2.87 -7.81
N ASN A 125 -7.73 -3.72 -7.90
CA ASN A 125 -7.79 -5.03 -7.25
C ASN A 125 -7.60 -5.01 -5.71
N MET A 126 -8.03 -3.93 -5.03
CA MET A 126 -7.93 -3.76 -3.56
C MET A 126 -8.90 -4.62 -2.73
N GLY A 127 -9.79 -5.38 -3.38
CA GLY A 127 -10.85 -6.13 -2.72
C GLY A 127 -12.13 -5.30 -2.52
N ALA A 128 -13.15 -5.92 -1.92
CA ALA A 128 -14.44 -5.27 -1.71
C ALA A 128 -14.36 -4.23 -0.57
N LEU A 129 -15.13 -3.15 -0.70
CA LEU A 129 -15.23 -2.12 0.34
C LEU A 129 -15.70 -2.71 1.67
N THR A 130 -16.63 -3.67 1.62
CA THR A 130 -17.16 -4.40 2.77
C THR A 130 -16.05 -5.10 3.56
N ASP A 131 -15.11 -5.75 2.87
CA ASP A 131 -14.01 -6.47 3.51
C ASP A 131 -13.04 -5.50 4.19
N MET A 132 -12.78 -4.35 3.54
CA MET A 132 -11.96 -3.29 4.14
C MET A 132 -12.62 -2.72 5.41
N THR A 133 -13.92 -2.42 5.36
CA THR A 133 -14.66 -1.94 6.54
C THR A 133 -14.72 -2.98 7.66
N ALA A 134 -14.90 -4.26 7.34
CA ALA A 134 -14.91 -5.35 8.32
C ALA A 134 -13.56 -5.43 9.05
N ARG A 135 -12.44 -5.36 8.33
CA ARG A 135 -11.10 -5.38 8.92
C ARG A 135 -10.82 -4.18 9.82
N LEU A 136 -11.34 -2.99 9.49
CA LEU A 136 -11.25 -1.81 10.34
C LEU A 136 -12.02 -2.03 11.66
N ILE A 137 -13.25 -2.53 11.57
CA ILE A 137 -14.09 -2.87 12.73
C ILE A 137 -13.40 -3.91 13.62
N GLU A 138 -12.87 -4.98 13.03
CA GLU A 138 -12.13 -6.04 13.75
C GLU A 138 -10.91 -5.51 14.53
N LYS A 139 -10.34 -4.39 14.09
CA LYS A 139 -9.20 -3.73 14.76
C LYS A 139 -9.61 -2.58 15.68
N GLY A 140 -10.91 -2.40 15.87
CA GLY A 140 -11.47 -1.32 16.69
C GLY A 140 -11.18 0.05 16.12
N ILE A 141 -11.11 0.18 14.80
CA ILE A 141 -10.91 1.45 14.09
C ILE A 141 -12.28 1.91 13.57
N PRO A 142 -12.93 2.89 14.22
CA PRO A 142 -14.22 3.40 13.76
C PRO A 142 -14.06 4.02 12.38
N SER A 143 -14.92 3.61 11.45
CA SER A 143 -14.96 4.14 10.09
C SER A 143 -16.39 4.27 9.61
N TRP A 144 -16.61 5.13 8.63
CA TRP A 144 -17.87 5.23 7.91
C TRP A 144 -17.61 5.28 6.41
N VAL A 145 -18.68 5.06 5.65
CA VAL A 145 -18.67 5.16 4.19
C VAL A 145 -19.40 6.43 3.79
N GLU A 146 -18.78 7.20 2.89
CA GLU A 146 -19.38 8.37 2.27
C GLU A 146 -19.30 8.23 0.75
N TYR A 147 -20.24 8.83 0.01
CA TYR A 147 -20.17 8.88 -1.44
C TYR A 147 -19.57 10.22 -1.88
N ARG A 148 -18.41 10.19 -2.51
CA ARG A 148 -17.75 11.37 -3.12
C ARG A 148 -17.66 11.15 -4.62
N GLU A 149 -18.22 12.07 -5.40
CA GLU A 149 -18.35 11.94 -6.86
C GLU A 149 -19.00 10.61 -7.31
N GLY A 150 -19.99 10.14 -6.56
CA GLY A 150 -20.66 8.87 -6.83
C GLY A 150 -19.82 7.62 -6.54
N LYS A 151 -18.61 7.76 -5.98
CA LYS A 151 -17.76 6.64 -5.55
C LYS A 151 -17.78 6.53 -4.03
N PRO A 152 -17.99 5.34 -3.47
CA PRO A 152 -17.93 5.17 -2.03
C PRO A 152 -16.47 5.28 -1.56
N VAL A 153 -16.22 6.04 -0.50
CA VAL A 153 -14.93 6.18 0.19
C VAL A 153 -15.08 5.76 1.64
N VAL A 154 -14.00 5.26 2.24
CA VAL A 154 -13.96 4.90 3.66
C VAL A 154 -13.17 5.95 4.41
N LEU A 155 -13.79 6.53 5.42
CA LEU A 155 -13.26 7.64 6.21
C LEU A 155 -13.15 7.24 7.68
N ILE A 156 -12.17 7.81 8.37
CA ILE A 156 -11.84 7.61 9.78
C ILE A 156 -11.57 9.00 10.38
N GLY A 157 -12.31 9.43 11.42
CA GLY A 157 -12.41 10.84 11.83
C GLY A 157 -13.87 11.32 12.05
N PRO A 158 -14.17 12.62 11.89
CA PRO A 158 -13.20 13.71 11.78
C PRO A 158 -12.39 13.87 13.07
N TYR A 159 -11.16 14.33 12.93
CA TYR A 159 -10.25 14.66 14.01
C TYR A 159 -10.03 16.17 14.10
N PRO A 160 -9.91 16.73 15.33
CA PRO A 160 -9.76 18.18 15.53
C PRO A 160 -8.41 18.73 15.05
N SER A 161 -7.42 17.89 14.80
CA SER A 161 -6.10 18.31 14.35
C SER A 161 -5.49 17.36 13.32
N LYS A 162 -4.67 17.91 12.43
CA LYS A 162 -3.90 17.12 11.45
C LYS A 162 -2.99 16.11 12.13
N ALA A 163 -2.36 16.50 13.25
CA ALA A 163 -1.47 15.62 14.00
C ALA A 163 -2.20 14.39 14.56
N GLU A 164 -3.44 14.54 15.01
CA GLU A 164 -4.25 13.40 15.44
C GLU A 164 -4.64 12.51 14.26
N ALA A 165 -5.04 13.09 13.13
CA ALA A 165 -5.30 12.31 11.91
C ALA A 165 -4.05 11.56 11.41
N ASP A 166 -2.87 12.19 11.45
CA ASP A 166 -1.59 11.55 11.09
C ASP A 166 -1.28 10.37 12.02
N ALA A 167 -1.53 10.50 13.33
CA ALA A 167 -1.38 9.39 14.28
C ALA A 167 -2.35 8.24 13.98
N ARG A 168 -3.59 8.55 13.56
CA ARG A 168 -4.62 7.56 13.20
C ARG A 168 -4.30 6.86 11.88
N LYS A 169 -3.79 7.59 10.89
CA LYS A 169 -3.20 7.03 9.67
C LYS A 169 -2.08 6.03 10.00
N ALA A 170 -1.16 6.40 10.90
CA ALA A 170 -0.09 5.51 11.33
C ALA A 170 -0.62 4.25 12.03
N GLU A 171 -1.67 4.38 12.86
CA GLU A 171 -2.34 3.26 13.51
C GLU A 171 -2.97 2.29 12.50
N VAL A 172 -3.66 2.80 11.47
CA VAL A 172 -4.24 2.00 10.38
C VAL A 172 -3.15 1.20 9.67
N MET A 173 -2.03 1.85 9.32
CA MET A 173 -0.90 1.17 8.69
C MET A 173 -0.30 0.11 9.61
N ALA A 174 -0.04 0.42 10.88
CA ALA A 174 0.56 -0.52 11.83
C ALA A 174 -0.31 -1.78 12.06
N LYS A 175 -1.63 -1.60 12.19
CA LYS A 175 -2.56 -2.69 12.51
C LYS A 175 -2.97 -3.53 11.29
N LEU A 176 -3.10 -2.92 10.12
CA LEU A 176 -3.73 -3.54 8.95
C LEU A 176 -2.86 -3.55 7.68
N GLY A 177 -1.75 -2.79 7.67
CA GLY A 177 -1.03 -2.50 6.44
C GLY A 177 -1.92 -1.80 5.42
N THR A 178 -2.88 -1.00 5.85
CA THR A 178 -3.83 -0.35 4.92
C THR A 178 -3.35 1.04 4.59
N ASP A 179 -3.17 1.29 3.30
CA ASP A 179 -2.83 2.60 2.77
C ASP A 179 -3.96 3.60 2.99
N SER A 180 -3.61 4.78 3.47
CA SER A 180 -4.54 5.88 3.73
C SER A 180 -3.82 7.23 3.63
N VAL A 181 -4.61 8.28 3.51
CA VAL A 181 -4.15 9.67 3.44
C VAL A 181 -4.87 10.52 4.48
N VAL A 182 -4.23 11.57 4.96
CA VAL A 182 -4.89 12.58 5.80
C VAL A 182 -5.41 13.69 4.90
N ILE A 183 -6.70 14.01 5.01
CA ILE A 183 -7.38 15.03 4.23
C ILE A 183 -8.17 15.96 5.14
N GLN A 184 -8.50 17.15 4.67
CA GLN A 184 -9.47 18.00 5.37
C GLN A 184 -10.87 17.37 5.31
N HIS A 185 -11.61 17.44 6.41
CA HIS A 185 -12.99 16.99 6.47
C HIS A 185 -13.90 17.85 5.59
N GLY A 186 -14.94 17.25 5.02
CA GLY A 186 -15.96 17.95 4.23
C GLY A 186 -15.53 18.43 2.83
N VAL A 187 -14.26 18.24 2.44
CA VAL A 187 -13.78 18.65 1.12
C VAL A 187 -14.19 17.63 0.05
N GLU A 188 -15.11 18.03 -0.84
CA GLU A 188 -15.55 17.22 -1.99
C GLU A 188 -14.41 16.97 -2.98
N ARG A 189 -14.31 15.75 -3.54
CA ARG A 189 -13.29 15.36 -4.52
C ARG A 189 -13.37 16.10 -5.86
#